data_AF-A0A8H4JB38-F1
#
_entry.id   AF-A0A8H4JB38-F1
#
_cell.length_a   1.000
_cell.length_b   1.000
_cell.length_c   1.000
_cell.angle_alpha   90.00
_cell.angle_beta   90.00
_cell.angle_gamma   90.00
#
_symmetry.space_group_name_H-M   'P 1'
#
loop_
_entity.id
_entity.type
_entity.pdbx_description
1 polymer ?
#
loop_
_entity_poly.entity_id
_entity_poly.type
_entity_poly.pdbx_seq_one_letter_code
_entity_poly.pdbx_strand_id
1 'polypeptide(L)'
;MESLPALDTRPRATHYGAPAVHEFQRAGVLEEIREQGFIPQSVEWRKPDGTLLASLDRSVLEDIDSVHCLPLDRLGPLLLRRVTQYPTAKVSWNHKVISVGQDATKAWVKAETEAGLKLFEASYVVFYPFDKYGYGDTNYIISPENWHMAAKISRDGLWRVTYGEKTGLSAQEILDRQPAKFEKILPSHPNRDDKESYKLMSISPYRVHQRRAHSMRVGRICLAADAAHSE
;
A
#
# COMPACT_ATOMS: atom_id res chain seq x y z
N MET A 1 12.51 -13.37 4.63
CA MET A 1 11.92 -14.52 3.91
C MET A 1 10.62 -14.05 3.34
N GLU A 2 10.36 -14.36 2.08
CA GLU A 2 9.12 -14.01 1.38
C GLU A 2 8.40 -15.31 0.99
N SER A 3 7.10 -15.35 1.26
CA SER A 3 6.22 -16.47 0.93
C SER A 3 5.93 -16.56 -0.56
N LEU A 4 5.83 -15.41 -1.24
CA LEU A 4 5.61 -15.32 -2.67
C LEU A 4 6.89 -15.66 -3.46
N PRO A 5 6.75 -16.06 -4.74
CA PRO A 5 7.91 -16.34 -5.61
C PRO A 5 8.64 -15.07 -6.06
N ALA A 6 8.00 -13.91 -5.97
CA ALA A 6 8.55 -12.62 -6.39
C ALA A 6 7.83 -11.46 -5.67
N LEU A 7 8.31 -10.23 -5.89
CA LEU A 7 7.63 -9.02 -5.44
C LEU A 7 6.22 -8.92 -6.03
N ASP A 8 5.31 -8.36 -5.23
CA ASP A 8 3.98 -8.01 -5.71
C ASP A 8 4.06 -6.87 -6.73
N THR A 9 3.32 -7.02 -7.82
CA THR A 9 3.28 -6.07 -8.95
C THR A 9 2.13 -5.07 -8.83
N ARG A 10 1.31 -5.16 -7.78
CA ARG A 10 0.24 -4.20 -7.51
C ARG A 10 0.83 -2.92 -6.93
N PRO A 11 0.37 -1.73 -7.37
CA PRO A 11 0.94 -0.45 -6.96
C PRO A 11 0.82 -0.15 -5.47
N ARG A 12 -0.17 -0.77 -4.79
CA ARG A 12 -0.38 -0.77 -3.33
C ARG A 12 -0.17 0.55 -2.60
N ALA A 13 1.08 0.82 -2.16
CA ALA A 13 1.51 1.99 -1.39
C ALA A 13 2.24 3.00 -2.32
N THR A 14 2.06 4.32 -2.20
CA THR A 14 2.43 5.31 -3.24
C THR A 14 2.86 6.62 -2.62
N HIS A 15 2.19 7.13 -1.59
CA HIS A 15 2.48 8.44 -1.00
C HIS A 15 3.25 8.27 0.31
N TYR A 16 4.46 8.82 0.36
CA TYR A 16 5.33 8.77 1.53
C TYR A 16 5.51 10.17 2.10
N GLY A 17 4.98 10.40 3.29
CA GLY A 17 5.14 11.68 4.00
C GLY A 17 6.56 11.90 4.51
N ALA A 18 6.84 13.11 5.00
CA ALA A 18 8.16 13.56 5.43
C ALA A 18 8.96 12.52 6.24
N PRO A 19 8.40 11.83 7.27
CA PRO A 19 9.18 10.87 8.04
C PRO A 19 9.78 9.73 7.19
N ALA A 20 9.02 9.22 6.22
CA ALA A 20 9.51 8.19 5.31
C ALA A 20 10.53 8.74 4.31
N VAL A 21 10.37 9.99 3.87
CA VAL A 21 11.31 10.68 2.96
C VAL A 21 12.68 10.87 3.63
N HIS A 22 12.70 11.26 4.91
CA HIS A 22 13.94 11.30 5.70
C HIS A 22 14.63 9.93 5.77
N GLU A 23 13.87 8.84 5.94
CA GLU A 23 14.43 7.48 5.91
C GLU A 23 14.93 7.07 4.52
N PHE A 24 14.26 7.48 3.43
CA PHE A 24 14.75 7.27 2.07
C PHE A 24 16.06 8.01 1.79
N GLN A 25 16.22 9.21 2.35
CA GLN A 25 17.48 9.94 2.26
C GLN A 25 18.59 9.20 3.01
N ARG A 26 18.33 8.78 4.26
CA ARG A 26 19.27 8.00 5.07
C ARG A 26 19.65 6.67 4.43
N ALA A 27 18.71 6.02 3.75
CA ALA A 27 18.93 4.78 3.02
C ALA A 27 19.64 4.98 1.65
N GLY A 28 19.84 6.24 1.22
CA GLY A 28 20.53 6.56 -0.04
C GLY A 28 19.73 6.22 -1.30
N VAL A 29 18.40 6.19 -1.20
CA VAL A 29 17.48 5.82 -2.30
C VAL A 29 16.61 6.98 -2.78
N LEU A 30 16.65 8.13 -2.08
CA LEU A 30 15.74 9.24 -2.34
C LEU A 30 15.86 9.83 -3.76
N GLU A 31 17.07 10.04 -4.29
CA GLU A 31 17.23 10.60 -5.65
C GLU A 31 16.59 9.70 -6.71
N GLU A 32 16.80 8.39 -6.59
CA GLU A 32 16.25 7.40 -7.52
C GLU A 32 14.72 7.30 -7.41
N ILE A 33 14.17 7.61 -6.22
CA ILE A 33 12.72 7.77 -5.98
C ILE A 33 12.22 9.06 -6.64
N ARG A 34 12.95 10.17 -6.57
CA ARG A 34 12.59 11.44 -7.23
C ARG A 34 12.59 11.32 -8.74
N GLU A 35 13.57 10.62 -9.31
CA GLU A 35 13.68 10.39 -10.75
C GLU A 35 12.48 9.61 -11.31
N GLN A 36 12.04 8.58 -10.59
CA GLN A 36 10.96 7.69 -11.04
C GLN A 36 9.57 8.16 -10.58
N GLY A 37 9.52 8.85 -9.44
CA GLY A 37 8.32 9.32 -8.77
C GLY A 37 7.99 10.77 -9.09
N PHE A 38 7.20 11.41 -8.25
CA PHE A 38 6.95 12.86 -8.31
C PHE A 38 6.55 13.39 -6.94
N ILE A 39 6.59 14.71 -6.76
CA ILE A 39 6.20 15.38 -5.53
C ILE A 39 4.89 16.14 -5.79
N PRO A 40 3.77 15.75 -5.18
CA PRO A 40 2.52 16.48 -5.30
C PRO A 40 2.65 17.91 -4.73
N GLN A 41 2.24 18.89 -5.52
CA GLN A 41 2.38 20.32 -5.19
C GLN A 41 1.16 20.89 -4.44
N SER A 42 0.03 20.20 -4.47
CA SER A 42 -1.16 20.63 -3.76
C SER A 42 -2.06 19.45 -3.38
N VAL A 43 -2.92 19.69 -2.39
CA VAL A 43 -4.12 18.88 -2.13
C VAL A 43 -5.32 19.78 -2.34
N GLU A 44 -6.31 19.30 -3.10
CA GLU A 44 -7.48 20.10 -3.48
C GLU A 44 -8.78 19.41 -3.07
N TRP A 45 -9.69 20.17 -2.47
CA TRP A 45 -11.06 19.74 -2.21
C TRP A 45 -11.96 20.40 -3.24
N ARG A 46 -12.75 19.58 -3.95
CA ARG A 46 -13.64 20.03 -5.02
C ARG A 46 -15.04 19.49 -4.81
N LYS A 47 -16.04 20.20 -5.32
CA LYS A 47 -17.40 19.66 -5.51
C LYS A 47 -17.39 18.59 -6.61
N PRO A 48 -18.41 17.73 -6.69
CA PRO A 48 -18.53 16.74 -7.78
C PRO A 48 -18.51 17.33 -9.19
N ASP A 49 -19.03 18.56 -9.35
CA ASP A 49 -19.00 19.31 -10.61
C ASP A 49 -17.62 19.90 -10.96
N GLY A 50 -16.60 19.64 -10.14
CA GLY A 50 -15.23 20.12 -10.34
C GLY A 50 -14.92 21.48 -9.71
N THR A 51 -15.91 22.20 -9.16
CA THR A 51 -15.70 23.50 -8.49
C THR A 51 -14.71 23.36 -7.34
N LEU A 52 -13.63 24.15 -7.33
CA LEU A 52 -12.67 24.19 -6.23
C LEU A 52 -13.30 24.80 -4.97
N LEU A 53 -13.20 24.09 -3.85
CA LEU A 53 -13.65 24.55 -2.54
C LEU A 53 -12.48 25.12 -1.73
N ALA A 54 -11.37 24.39 -1.68
CA ALA A 54 -10.16 24.77 -0.97
C ALA A 54 -8.96 24.03 -1.55
N SER A 55 -7.77 24.60 -1.35
CA SER A 55 -6.50 23.94 -1.65
C SER A 55 -5.52 24.14 -0.50
N LEU A 56 -4.66 23.15 -0.30
CA LEU A 56 -3.46 23.26 0.51
C LEU A 56 -2.28 23.28 -0.44
N ASP A 57 -1.64 24.43 -0.56
CA ASP A 57 -0.40 24.60 -1.32
C ASP A 57 0.75 23.96 -0.56
N ARG A 58 1.45 23.03 -1.22
CA ARG A 58 2.61 22.33 -0.66
C ARG A 58 3.93 22.86 -1.21
N SER A 59 3.92 23.80 -2.15
CA SER A 59 5.13 24.45 -2.66
C SER A 59 5.87 25.26 -1.58
N VAL A 60 5.18 25.59 -0.48
CA VAL A 60 5.76 26.24 0.70
C VAL A 60 6.61 25.31 1.55
N LEU A 61 6.54 24.00 1.33
CA LEU A 61 7.33 23.01 2.06
C LEU A 61 8.66 22.79 1.35
N GLU A 62 9.71 22.53 2.12
CA GLU A 62 10.93 22.02 1.56
C GLU A 62 10.69 20.65 0.94
N ASP A 63 11.50 20.31 -0.07
CA ASP A 63 11.44 19.04 -0.76
C ASP A 63 11.52 17.85 0.22
N ILE A 64 12.44 17.91 1.19
CA ILE A 64 12.62 16.83 2.18
C ILE A 64 11.39 16.62 3.09
N ASP A 65 10.59 17.67 3.30
CA ASP A 65 9.38 17.63 4.12
C ASP A 65 8.11 17.42 3.27
N SER A 66 8.28 17.27 1.96
CA SER A 66 7.20 17.07 1.01
C SER A 66 6.88 15.59 0.79
N VAL A 67 5.62 15.30 0.49
CA VAL A 67 5.19 13.94 0.15
C VAL A 67 5.86 13.52 -1.16
N HIS A 68 6.55 12.39 -1.15
CA HIS A 68 7.07 11.78 -2.36
C HIS A 68 6.12 10.68 -2.82
N CYS A 69 5.83 10.64 -4.12
CA CYS A 69 4.94 9.67 -4.72
C CYS A 69 5.71 8.68 -5.61
N LEU A 70 5.77 7.41 -5.21
CA LEU A 70 6.28 6.31 -6.02
C LEU A 70 5.52 5.01 -5.67
N PRO A 71 4.69 4.48 -6.59
CA PRO A 71 3.99 3.21 -6.37
C PRO A 71 4.89 2.06 -5.90
N LEU A 72 4.38 1.19 -5.02
CA LEU A 72 5.12 0.12 -4.35
C LEU A 72 5.61 -0.94 -5.33
N ASP A 73 4.89 -1.16 -6.44
CA ASP A 73 5.36 -2.02 -7.54
C ASP A 73 6.63 -1.47 -8.21
N ARG A 74 6.93 -0.18 -8.02
CA ARG A 74 8.15 0.49 -8.50
C ARG A 74 9.18 0.70 -7.40
N LEU A 75 8.73 1.06 -6.20
CA LEU A 75 9.62 1.20 -5.04
C LEU A 75 10.19 -0.16 -4.59
N GLY A 76 9.37 -1.22 -4.59
CA GLY A 76 9.79 -2.57 -4.18
C GLY A 76 11.00 -3.08 -4.96
N PRO A 77 10.99 -3.08 -6.31
CA PRO A 77 12.16 -3.48 -7.11
C PRO A 77 13.40 -2.60 -6.87
N LEU A 78 13.21 -1.30 -6.65
CA LEU A 78 14.30 -0.37 -6.31
C LEU A 78 14.96 -0.79 -4.99
N LEU A 79 14.17 -0.96 -3.93
CA LEU A 79 14.67 -1.38 -2.62
C LEU A 79 15.29 -2.78 -2.65
N LEU A 80 14.69 -3.71 -3.40
CA LEU A 80 15.22 -5.05 -3.60
C LEU A 80 16.61 -4.99 -4.26
N ARG A 81 16.74 -4.24 -5.35
CA ARG A 81 18.04 -4.05 -6.03
C ARG A 81 19.09 -3.53 -5.06
N ARG A 82 18.76 -2.50 -4.27
CA ARG A 82 19.67 -1.89 -3.29
C ARG A 82 20.06 -2.84 -2.17
N VAL A 83 19.11 -3.57 -1.57
CA VAL A 83 19.44 -4.51 -0.48
C VAL A 83 20.28 -5.68 -0.97
N THR A 84 20.06 -6.15 -2.21
CA THR A 84 20.83 -7.27 -2.79
C THR A 84 22.27 -6.93 -3.18
N GLN A 85 22.65 -5.65 -3.19
CA GLN A 85 24.05 -5.25 -3.39
C GLN A 85 24.92 -5.57 -2.17
N TYR A 86 24.32 -5.73 -0.99
CA TYR A 86 25.04 -6.07 0.23
C TYR A 86 25.22 -7.59 0.32
N PRO A 87 26.45 -8.12 0.35
CA PRO A 87 26.69 -9.56 0.39
C PRO A 87 26.18 -10.21 1.69
N THR A 88 25.96 -9.41 2.73
CA THR A 88 25.41 -9.84 4.02
C THR A 88 23.89 -9.97 4.02
N ALA A 89 23.20 -9.47 2.99
CA ALA A 89 21.75 -9.55 2.88
C ALA A 89 21.34 -10.67 1.90
N LYS A 90 20.40 -11.51 2.33
CA LYS A 90 19.85 -12.58 1.50
C LYS A 90 18.33 -12.53 1.50
N VAL A 91 17.76 -12.52 0.30
CA VAL A 91 16.31 -12.65 0.10
C VAL A 91 16.00 -14.09 -0.29
N SER A 92 15.15 -14.74 0.49
CA SER A 92 14.67 -16.10 0.23
C SER A 92 13.19 -16.06 -0.14
N TRP A 93 12.89 -16.27 -1.42
CA TRP A 93 11.53 -16.41 -1.98
C TRP A 93 10.99 -17.82 -1.77
N ASN A 94 9.68 -18.03 -1.90
CA ASN A 94 9.04 -19.33 -1.65
C ASN A 94 9.34 -19.91 -0.25
N HIS A 95 9.52 -19.04 0.74
CA HIS A 95 9.77 -19.40 2.14
C HIS A 95 8.62 -18.89 3.00
N LYS A 96 7.58 -19.71 3.13
CA LYS A 96 6.41 -19.39 3.95
C LYS A 96 6.68 -19.78 5.39
N VAL A 97 6.86 -18.79 6.26
CA VAL A 97 7.04 -19.03 7.69
C VAL A 97 5.71 -19.53 8.30
N ILE A 98 5.76 -20.67 8.96
CA ILE A 98 4.58 -21.31 9.58
C ILE A 98 4.61 -21.25 11.11
N SER A 99 5.78 -21.15 11.72
CA SER A 99 5.92 -20.95 13.15
C SER A 99 7.24 -20.31 13.52
N VAL A 100 7.29 -19.74 14.72
CA VAL A 100 8.50 -19.21 15.32
C VAL A 100 8.63 -19.64 16.76
N GLY A 101 9.86 -19.61 17.24
CA GLY A 101 10.18 -19.74 18.65
C GLY A 101 11.47 -19.01 18.97
N GLN A 102 11.82 -18.99 20.25
CA GLN A 102 13.03 -18.38 20.74
C GLN A 102 13.44 -18.97 22.09
N ASP A 103 14.72 -18.82 22.41
CA ASP A 103 15.31 -19.06 23.73
C ASP A 103 16.08 -17.80 24.19
N ALA A 104 16.85 -17.93 25.27
CA ALA A 104 17.63 -16.82 25.84
C ALA A 104 18.67 -16.24 24.86
N THR A 105 19.17 -17.04 23.93
CA THR A 105 20.31 -16.74 23.05
C THR A 105 19.93 -16.52 21.59
N LYS A 106 18.87 -17.16 21.10
CA LYS A 106 18.48 -17.13 19.68
C LYS A 106 16.97 -17.20 19.47
N ALA A 107 16.54 -16.87 18.25
CA ALA A 107 15.20 -17.08 17.73
C ALA A 107 15.28 -17.98 16.48
N TRP A 108 14.19 -18.68 16.18
CA TRP A 108 14.11 -19.53 15.00
C TRP A 108 12.77 -19.38 14.29
N VAL A 109 12.79 -19.66 12.99
CA VAL A 109 11.60 -19.77 12.15
C VAL A 109 11.54 -21.15 11.52
N LYS A 110 10.36 -21.77 11.57
CA LYS A 110 10.05 -22.94 10.75
C LYS A 110 9.32 -22.45 9.50
N ALA A 111 9.87 -22.74 8.33
CA ALA A 111 9.30 -22.33 7.06
C ALA A 111 9.05 -23.54 6.13
N GLU A 112 7.93 -23.51 5.43
CA GLU A 112 7.68 -24.34 4.26
C GLU A 112 8.52 -23.80 3.10
N THR A 113 9.31 -24.68 2.49
CA THR A 113 10.15 -24.39 1.31
C THR A 113 9.91 -25.46 0.25
N GLU A 114 10.40 -25.24 -0.97
CA GLU A 114 10.35 -26.25 -2.04
C GLU A 114 11.06 -27.57 -1.66
N ALA A 115 12.06 -27.50 -0.79
CA ALA A 115 12.78 -28.66 -0.26
C ALA A 115 12.12 -29.25 1.01
N GLY A 116 10.88 -28.87 1.30
CA GLY A 116 10.14 -29.26 2.50
C GLY A 116 10.32 -28.30 3.67
N LEU A 117 9.94 -28.75 4.87
CA LEU A 117 10.00 -27.97 6.10
C LEU A 117 11.44 -27.75 6.56
N LYS A 118 11.82 -26.49 6.75
CA LYS A 118 13.17 -26.11 7.23
C LYS A 118 13.11 -25.22 8.47
N LEU A 119 14.10 -25.37 9.32
CA LEU A 119 14.35 -24.52 10.48
C LEU A 119 15.49 -23.55 10.17
N PHE A 120 15.31 -22.27 10.47
CA PHE A 120 16.33 -21.24 10.32
C PHE A 120 16.50 -20.51 11.65
N GLU A 121 17.74 -20.30 12.07
CA GLU A 121 18.08 -19.66 13.34
C GLU A 121 18.69 -18.27 13.11
N ALA A 122 18.39 -17.32 13.99
CA ALA A 122 18.91 -15.97 13.96
C ALA A 122 18.98 -15.39 15.38
N SER A 123 19.80 -14.36 15.60
CA SER A 123 19.83 -13.65 16.89
C SER A 123 18.52 -12.92 17.19
N TYR A 124 17.78 -12.54 16.14
CA TYR A 124 16.46 -11.90 16.19
C TYR A 124 15.62 -12.31 14.97
N VAL A 125 14.30 -12.39 15.14
CA VAL A 125 13.35 -12.61 14.05
C VAL A 125 12.37 -11.44 14.01
N VAL A 126 12.23 -10.82 12.84
CA VAL A 126 11.26 -9.76 12.58
C VAL A 126 10.20 -10.30 11.63
N PHE A 127 8.94 -10.17 12.01
CA PHE A 127 7.81 -10.58 11.18
C PHE A 127 7.16 -9.40 10.49
N TYR A 128 6.74 -9.66 9.24
CA TYR A 128 5.85 -8.76 8.53
C TYR A 128 4.92 -9.53 7.56
N PRO A 129 3.59 -9.53 7.78
CA PRO A 129 2.61 -10.12 6.87
C PRO A 129 1.74 -9.07 6.15
N PHE A 130 2.21 -8.51 5.03
CA PHE A 130 1.61 -7.35 4.33
C PHE A 130 0.24 -7.64 3.66
N ASP A 131 -0.02 -8.88 3.28
CA ASP A 131 -1.04 -9.28 2.30
C ASP A 131 -2.27 -9.91 2.93
N LYS A 132 -2.19 -10.28 4.21
CA LYS A 132 -3.29 -10.93 4.93
C LYS A 132 -4.47 -9.98 5.21
N TYR A 133 -4.29 -8.66 5.13
CA TYR A 133 -5.29 -7.69 5.60
C TYR A 133 -5.60 -6.47 4.69
N GLY A 134 -4.96 -6.31 3.53
CA GLY A 134 -5.59 -5.68 2.34
C GLY A 134 -5.69 -4.14 2.17
N TYR A 135 -4.75 -3.32 2.66
CA TYR A 135 -4.83 -1.83 2.58
C TYR A 135 -3.84 -1.15 1.60
N GLY A 136 -4.16 0.10 1.16
CA GLY A 136 -3.28 0.98 0.37
C GLY A 136 -3.81 2.41 0.03
N ASP A 137 -2.91 3.25 -0.47
CA ASP A 137 -2.79 4.75 -0.56
C ASP A 137 -3.97 5.71 -0.72
N THR A 138 -4.58 6.12 0.36
CA THR A 138 -5.94 6.64 0.28
C THR A 138 -6.06 8.12 0.65
N ASN A 139 -6.73 8.89 -0.21
CA ASN A 139 -7.33 10.21 0.06
C ASN A 139 -8.76 10.03 0.60
N TYR A 140 -9.16 10.85 1.56
CA TYR A 140 -10.45 10.72 2.23
C TYR A 140 -11.44 11.81 1.79
N ILE A 141 -12.61 11.41 1.30
CA ILE A 141 -13.73 12.32 0.98
C ILE A 141 -14.85 12.08 1.99
N ILE A 142 -15.13 13.08 2.84
CA ILE A 142 -16.10 13.01 3.93
C ILE A 142 -17.48 13.46 3.43
N SER A 143 -18.48 12.57 3.54
CA SER A 143 -19.88 12.82 3.19
C SER A 143 -20.82 11.91 4.00
N PRO A 144 -22.05 12.35 4.34
CA PRO A 144 -23.01 11.52 5.08
C PRO A 144 -23.51 10.31 4.29
N GLU A 145 -23.47 10.35 2.95
CA GLU A 145 -24.06 9.32 2.08
C GLU A 145 -23.10 8.76 1.01
N ASN A 146 -22.12 9.55 0.56
CA ASN A 146 -21.29 9.23 -0.62
C ASN A 146 -19.79 9.44 -0.36
N TRP A 147 -19.30 9.01 0.80
CA TRP A 147 -17.87 8.99 1.07
C TRP A 147 -17.15 8.04 0.09
N HIS A 148 -15.96 8.43 -0.34
CA HIS A 148 -15.12 7.63 -1.23
C HIS A 148 -13.65 8.07 -1.13
N MET A 149 -12.80 7.38 -1.87
CA MET A 149 -11.35 7.53 -1.94
C MET A 149 -10.93 7.48 -3.40
N ALA A 150 -10.19 8.49 -3.85
CA ALA A 150 -9.64 8.56 -5.19
C ALA A 150 -8.11 8.73 -5.12
N ALA A 151 -7.37 7.92 -5.87
CA ALA A 151 -5.91 7.99 -5.93
C ALA A 151 -5.44 7.85 -7.38
N LYS A 152 -4.61 8.80 -7.85
CA LYS A 152 -3.92 8.72 -9.14
C LYS A 152 -2.73 7.77 -8.99
N ILE A 153 -2.64 6.73 -9.83
CA ILE A 153 -1.68 5.63 -9.64
C ILE A 153 -0.67 5.47 -10.77
N SER A 154 -0.70 6.31 -11.81
CA SER A 154 0.30 6.30 -12.89
C SER A 154 0.37 7.62 -13.67
N ARG A 155 1.40 7.77 -14.52
CA ARG A 155 1.61 8.91 -15.44
C ARG A 155 0.86 8.80 -16.78
N ASP A 156 0.35 7.61 -17.12
CA ASP A 156 -0.46 7.35 -18.33
C ASP A 156 -1.98 7.44 -18.10
N GLY A 157 -2.40 7.99 -16.95
CA GLY A 157 -3.79 8.34 -16.69
C GLY A 157 -4.63 7.26 -15.99
N LEU A 158 -4.00 6.29 -15.29
CA LEU A 158 -4.73 5.31 -14.49
C LEU A 158 -5.12 5.87 -13.11
N TRP A 159 -6.39 5.69 -12.76
CA TRP A 159 -6.98 6.14 -11.49
C TRP A 159 -7.58 4.96 -10.73
N ARG A 160 -7.38 4.95 -9.40
CA ARG A 160 -8.06 4.04 -8.47
C ARG A 160 -9.21 4.78 -7.81
N VAL A 161 -10.41 4.20 -7.89
CA VAL A 161 -11.63 4.72 -7.27
C VAL A 161 -12.14 3.68 -6.28
N THR A 162 -12.23 4.03 -5.00
CA THR A 162 -12.72 3.17 -3.91
C THR A 162 -13.88 3.86 -3.23
N TYR A 163 -15.00 3.15 -3.01
CA TYR A 163 -16.21 3.73 -2.46
C TYR A 163 -16.90 2.73 -1.53
N GLY A 164 -17.74 3.24 -0.63
CA GLY A 164 -18.59 2.41 0.22
C GLY A 164 -19.78 1.82 -0.53
N GLU A 165 -20.07 0.54 -0.27
CA GLU A 165 -21.25 -0.16 -0.77
C GLU A 165 -22.08 -0.75 0.38
N LYS A 166 -23.34 -1.12 0.09
CA LYS A 166 -24.22 -1.70 1.12
C LYS A 166 -23.64 -2.99 1.70
N THR A 167 -23.70 -3.10 3.03
CA THR A 167 -23.32 -4.33 3.73
C THR A 167 -24.32 -5.45 3.43
N GLY A 168 -23.84 -6.69 3.30
CA GLY A 168 -24.68 -7.88 3.08
C GLY A 168 -24.92 -8.25 1.62
N LEU A 169 -24.37 -7.50 0.67
CA LEU A 169 -24.39 -7.85 -0.75
C LEU A 169 -23.33 -8.92 -1.09
N SER A 170 -23.64 -9.77 -2.06
CA SER A 170 -22.70 -10.67 -2.71
C SER A 170 -21.72 -9.91 -3.61
N ALA A 171 -20.61 -10.57 -3.97
CA ALA A 171 -19.62 -9.96 -4.86
C ALA A 171 -20.23 -9.57 -6.22
N GLN A 172 -21.12 -10.41 -6.77
CA GLN A 172 -21.77 -10.15 -8.06
C GLN A 172 -22.71 -8.94 -7.99
N GLU A 173 -23.50 -8.81 -6.93
CA GLU A 173 -24.38 -7.65 -6.74
C GLU A 173 -23.58 -6.34 -6.62
N ILE A 174 -22.39 -6.39 -6.02
CA ILE A 174 -21.48 -5.23 -5.94
C ILE A 174 -20.98 -4.85 -7.35
N LEU A 175 -20.62 -5.84 -8.18
CA LEU A 175 -20.20 -5.61 -9.56
C LEU A 175 -21.33 -5.00 -10.41
N ASP A 176 -22.55 -5.52 -10.29
CA ASP A 176 -23.69 -5.06 -11.09
C ASP A 176 -24.10 -3.62 -10.74
N ARG A 177 -23.81 -3.18 -9.51
CA ARG A 177 -24.10 -1.83 -9.00
C ARG A 177 -23.02 -0.81 -9.34
N GLN A 178 -21.81 -1.27 -9.70
CA GLN A 178 -20.67 -0.39 -9.96
C GLN A 178 -20.94 0.67 -11.06
N PRO A 179 -21.60 0.37 -12.20
CA PRO A 179 -21.85 1.39 -13.23
C PRO A 179 -22.69 2.56 -12.72
N ALA A 180 -23.79 2.28 -12.02
CA ALA A 180 -24.65 3.31 -11.43
C ALA A 180 -23.96 4.09 -10.29
N LYS A 181 -22.95 3.49 -9.64
CA LYS A 181 -22.08 4.20 -8.70
C LYS A 181 -21.16 5.17 -9.44
N PHE A 182 -20.50 4.72 -10.51
CA PHE A 182 -19.59 5.57 -11.30
C PHE A 182 -20.31 6.74 -11.96
N GLU A 183 -21.51 6.52 -12.49
CA GLU A 183 -22.38 7.59 -13.00
C GLU A 183 -22.64 8.68 -11.94
N LYS A 184 -22.72 8.31 -10.66
CA LYS A 184 -22.99 9.27 -9.58
C LYS A 184 -21.74 9.95 -9.03
N ILE A 185 -20.64 9.21 -8.91
CA ILE A 185 -19.44 9.68 -8.17
C ILE A 185 -18.36 10.26 -9.08
N LEU A 186 -18.39 9.98 -10.39
CA LEU A 186 -17.40 10.49 -11.34
C LEU A 186 -17.90 11.78 -12.02
N PRO A 187 -17.01 12.76 -12.28
CA PRO A 187 -17.41 14.09 -12.76
C PRO A 187 -18.09 14.11 -14.14
N SER A 188 -17.80 13.14 -15.00
CA SER A 188 -18.38 13.05 -16.35
C SER A 188 -19.74 12.35 -16.38
N HIS A 189 -20.23 11.86 -15.23
CA HIS A 189 -21.45 11.07 -15.12
C HIS A 189 -21.55 9.97 -16.19
N PRO A 190 -20.51 9.12 -16.32
CA PRO A 190 -20.44 8.18 -17.43
C PRO A 190 -21.55 7.15 -17.28
N ASN A 191 -22.36 6.99 -18.33
CA ASN A 191 -23.40 5.98 -18.32
C ASN A 191 -22.79 4.58 -18.54
N ARG A 192 -23.58 3.53 -18.28
CA ARG A 192 -23.12 2.12 -18.35
C ARG A 192 -22.59 1.71 -19.73
N ASP A 193 -23.07 2.32 -20.81
CA ASP A 193 -22.76 1.94 -22.19
C ASP A 193 -21.66 2.81 -22.81
N ASP A 194 -21.25 3.88 -22.13
CA ASP A 194 -20.21 4.81 -22.57
C ASP A 194 -18.80 4.26 -22.27
N LYS A 195 -18.37 3.33 -23.11
CA LYS A 195 -17.03 2.72 -23.04
C LYS A 195 -15.91 3.68 -23.44
N GLU A 196 -16.22 4.85 -23.99
CA GLU A 196 -15.21 5.87 -24.34
C GLU A 196 -14.85 6.75 -23.15
N SER A 197 -15.78 6.92 -22.20
CA SER A 197 -15.59 7.75 -21.01
C SER A 197 -14.62 7.18 -19.96
N TYR A 198 -14.57 5.85 -19.76
CA TYR A 198 -13.59 5.18 -18.90
C TYR A 198 -13.44 3.69 -19.21
N LYS A 199 -12.26 3.14 -18.92
CA LYS A 199 -11.99 1.69 -19.00
C LYS A 199 -11.80 1.11 -17.60
N LEU A 200 -12.72 0.24 -17.17
CA LEU A 200 -12.57 -0.48 -15.90
C LEU A 200 -11.51 -1.58 -16.04
N MET A 201 -10.35 -1.37 -15.42
CA MET A 201 -9.23 -2.32 -15.49
C MET A 201 -9.37 -3.47 -14.49
N SER A 202 -9.96 -3.23 -13.31
CA SER A 202 -10.18 -4.21 -12.26
C SER A 202 -11.13 -3.68 -11.19
N ILE A 203 -11.81 -4.58 -10.46
CA ILE A 203 -12.67 -4.29 -9.31
C ILE A 203 -12.56 -5.41 -8.27
N SER A 204 -12.46 -5.05 -6.99
CA SER A 204 -12.24 -6.01 -5.89
C SER A 204 -12.87 -5.51 -4.57
N PRO A 205 -13.97 -6.11 -4.09
CA PRO A 205 -14.59 -5.75 -2.80
C PRO A 205 -13.79 -6.24 -1.57
N TYR A 206 -13.72 -5.46 -0.47
CA TYR A 206 -13.06 -5.85 0.80
C TYR A 206 -13.65 -5.15 2.05
N ARG A 207 -13.19 -5.50 3.27
CA ARG A 207 -13.63 -4.97 4.59
C ARG A 207 -12.48 -4.29 5.36
N VAL A 208 -12.80 -3.36 6.27
CA VAL A 208 -11.85 -2.45 6.98
C VAL A 208 -11.97 -2.59 8.52
N HIS A 209 -10.87 -2.42 9.27
CA HIS A 209 -10.70 -2.53 10.74
C HIS A 209 -9.72 -1.48 11.34
N GLN A 210 -9.80 -1.19 12.66
CA GLN A 210 -8.87 -0.33 13.42
C GLN A 210 -8.33 -1.08 14.65
N ARG A 211 -7.02 -1.39 14.71
CA ARG A 211 -6.42 -2.28 15.75
C ARG A 211 -4.95 -1.95 16.05
N ARG A 212 -4.49 -2.33 17.25
CA ARG A 212 -3.08 -2.23 17.68
C ARG A 212 -2.66 -3.46 18.49
N ALA A 213 -1.45 -3.95 18.29
CA ALA A 213 -0.89 -5.01 19.12
C ALA A 213 -0.73 -4.54 20.58
N HIS A 214 -0.93 -5.46 21.54
CA HIS A 214 -0.75 -5.14 22.96
C HIS A 214 0.72 -4.90 23.33
N SER A 215 1.64 -5.62 22.71
CA SER A 215 3.09 -5.38 22.77
C SER A 215 3.72 -5.56 21.39
N MET A 216 4.69 -4.72 21.07
CA MET A 216 5.42 -4.75 19.79
C MET A 216 6.76 -5.51 19.89
N ARG A 217 7.13 -5.98 21.10
CA ARG A 217 8.32 -6.80 21.35
C ARG A 217 8.06 -7.83 22.45
N VAL A 218 8.43 -9.08 22.18
CA VAL A 218 8.47 -10.17 23.17
C VAL A 218 9.80 -10.89 23.03
N GLY A 219 10.73 -10.64 23.95
CA GLY A 219 12.10 -11.17 23.89
C GLY A 219 12.88 -10.66 22.67
N ARG A 220 13.24 -11.59 21.78
CA ARG A 220 13.97 -11.42 20.51
C ARG A 220 13.06 -11.38 19.28
N ILE A 221 11.74 -11.37 19.48
CA ILE A 221 10.73 -11.24 18.43
C ILE A 221 10.14 -9.84 18.49
N CYS A 222 10.20 -9.11 17.38
CA CYS A 222 9.67 -7.77 17.23
C CYS A 222 8.61 -7.73 16.12
N LEU A 223 7.58 -6.90 16.34
CA LEU A 223 6.57 -6.54 15.36
C LEU A 223 6.87 -5.14 14.84
N ALA A 224 6.73 -4.92 13.54
CA ALA A 224 6.93 -3.63 12.91
C ALA A 224 5.80 -3.32 11.92
N ALA A 225 5.53 -2.03 11.74
CA ALA A 225 4.46 -1.46 10.94
C ALA A 225 3.14 -2.26 11.06
N ASP A 226 2.61 -2.88 10.01
CA ASP A 226 1.27 -3.49 10.08
C ASP A 226 1.19 -4.70 11.04
N ALA A 227 2.32 -5.29 11.42
CA ALA A 227 2.36 -6.31 12.47
C ALA A 227 2.12 -5.72 13.87
N ALA A 228 2.40 -4.43 14.05
CA ALA A 228 2.34 -3.72 15.31
C ALA A 228 1.07 -2.86 15.46
N HIS A 229 0.55 -2.28 14.37
CA HIS A 229 -0.63 -1.43 14.35
C HIS A 229 -1.33 -1.43 12.98
N SER A 230 -2.64 -1.19 12.93
CA SER A 230 -3.42 -1.07 11.69
C SER A 230 -4.53 -0.02 11.85
N GLU A 231 -4.63 0.89 10.88
CA GLU A 231 -5.70 1.90 10.76
C GLU A 231 -6.69 1.50 9.66
#